data_AF-A0A0N4U909-F1
#
_entry.id   AF-A0A0N4U909-F1
#
_cell.length_a   1.000
_cell.length_b   1.000
_cell.length_c   1.000
_cell.angle_alpha   90.00
_cell.angle_beta   90.00
_cell.angle_gamma   90.00
#
_symmetry.space_group_name_H-M   'P 1'
#
loop_
_entity.id
_entity.type
_entity.pdbx_description
1 polymer ?
#
loop_
_entity_poly.entity_id
_entity_poly.type
_entity_poly.pdbx_seq_one_letter_code
_entity_poly.pdbx_strand_id
1 'polypeptide(L)'
;MVNNLSTVFCRKNQENYDDAGGFLDDDDEEEMRREKIAEARQRKADEAAKISVARAPDGCSTCCKPLIDSFLWERFSYPVCNSCRDDKGAHKLIARTEAKRIYMLKDCDIDYKKPILRYISKKNPHNPRYGDMKLYLKAQASLETRCLEIYGSWEKLEELKESRVIQKEVRLEKRFEKKIKDMRKHVGFFFSLSFDRFL
;
A
#
# COMPACT_ATOMS: atom_id res chain seq x y z
N MET A 1 -10.04 18.28 27.56
CA MET A 1 -8.81 17.47 27.67
C MET A 1 -8.51 16.92 26.28
N VAL A 2 -7.72 17.63 25.48
CA VAL A 2 -7.47 17.29 24.07
C VAL A 2 -5.95 17.21 23.89
N ASN A 3 -5.40 16.03 24.13
CA ASN A 3 -4.02 15.69 23.77
C ASN A 3 -4.10 14.56 22.76
N ASN A 4 -3.60 14.77 21.54
CA ASN A 4 -2.52 13.96 20.98
C ASN A 4 -2.23 14.32 19.53
N LEU A 5 -1.06 14.95 19.38
CA LEU A 5 -0.13 14.97 18.26
C LEU A 5 -0.54 14.18 17.00
N SER A 6 -1.03 14.89 15.99
CA SER A 6 -0.87 14.51 14.59
C SER A 6 0.51 14.96 14.13
N THR A 7 1.52 14.11 14.31
CA THR A 7 2.84 14.31 13.71
C THR A 7 2.73 14.13 12.20
N VAL A 8 2.37 15.21 11.50
CA VAL A 8 2.59 15.39 10.07
C VAL A 8 4.09 15.67 9.90
N PHE A 9 4.90 14.60 9.80
CA PHE A 9 6.29 14.73 9.40
C PHE A 9 6.36 14.82 7.87
N CYS A 10 5.94 15.97 7.34
CA CYS A 10 6.38 16.42 6.02
C CYS A 10 7.64 17.23 6.29
N ARG A 11 8.82 16.74 5.86
CA ARG A 11 10.14 17.40 6.03
C ARG A 11 10.00 18.89 5.69
N LYS A 12 9.88 19.76 6.70
CA LYS A 12 9.69 21.21 6.51
C LYS A 12 11.00 21.97 6.33
N ASN A 13 12.17 21.33 6.50
CA ASN A 13 13.48 21.98 6.37
C ASN A 13 14.49 21.12 5.59
N GLN A 14 14.27 20.89 4.28
CA GLN A 14 15.41 20.55 3.40
C GLN A 14 15.78 21.82 2.64
N GLU A 15 16.82 22.49 3.14
CA GLU A 15 17.51 23.55 2.44
C GLU A 15 18.35 22.90 1.33
N ASN A 16 18.04 23.28 0.09
CA ASN A 16 18.64 22.78 -1.16
C ASN A 16 18.15 21.41 -1.67
N TYR A 17 17.72 21.39 -2.94
CA TYR A 17 17.23 20.22 -3.67
C TYR A 17 18.37 19.29 -4.12
N ASP A 18 19.63 19.74 -4.07
CA ASP A 18 20.79 19.00 -4.58
C ASP A 18 21.14 17.76 -3.73
N ASP A 19 20.86 17.78 -2.42
CA ASP A 19 21.07 16.64 -1.49
C ASP A 19 19.81 15.77 -1.29
N ALA A 20 18.72 16.07 -2.00
CA ALA A 20 17.47 15.32 -1.87
C ALA A 20 17.52 13.90 -2.49
N GLY A 21 18.70 13.46 -2.96
CA GLY A 21 18.92 12.20 -3.66
C GLY A 21 19.81 11.16 -2.94
N GLY A 22 20.20 11.38 -1.68
CA GLY A 22 21.00 10.43 -0.90
C GLY A 22 20.15 9.47 -0.06
N PHE A 23 20.49 8.17 -0.04
CA PHE A 23 20.06 7.26 1.03
C PHE A 23 20.97 7.54 2.23
N LEU A 24 20.41 8.04 3.34
CA LEU A 24 21.15 8.18 4.59
C LEU A 24 20.98 6.90 5.41
N ASP A 25 22.01 6.47 6.15
CA ASP A 25 21.91 5.30 7.04
C ASP A 25 20.75 5.45 8.05
N ASP A 26 20.38 6.68 8.40
CA ASP A 26 19.24 7.01 9.24
C ASP A 26 17.89 6.55 8.65
N ASP A 27 17.77 6.45 7.32
CA ASP A 27 16.53 6.02 6.66
C ASP A 27 16.24 4.53 6.96
N ASP A 28 17.28 3.69 7.04
CA ASP A 28 17.17 2.27 7.39
C ASP A 28 16.74 2.09 8.86
N GLU A 29 17.27 2.91 9.78
CA GLU A 29 16.87 2.90 11.18
C GLU A 29 15.40 3.30 11.37
N GLU A 30 14.93 4.31 10.63
CA GLU A 30 13.54 4.75 10.68
C GLU A 30 12.59 3.67 10.15
N GLU A 31 12.96 2.99 9.05
CA GLU A 31 12.20 1.88 8.50
C GLU A 31 12.10 0.73 9.51
N MET A 32 13.22 0.31 10.11
CA MET A 32 13.23 -0.70 11.18
C MET A 32 12.34 -0.32 12.37
N ARG A 33 12.34 0.97 12.76
CA ARG A 33 11.47 1.46 13.83
C ARG A 33 10.00 1.34 13.45
N ARG A 34 9.63 1.71 12.21
CA ARG A 34 8.26 1.59 11.70
C ARG A 34 7.82 0.13 11.63
N GLU A 35 8.70 -0.77 11.21
CA GLU A 35 8.44 -2.22 11.20
C GLU A 35 8.19 -2.76 12.61
N LYS A 36 9.06 -2.45 13.59
CA LYS A 36 8.87 -2.83 15.00
C LYS A 36 7.55 -2.34 15.57
N ILE A 37 7.15 -1.10 15.25
CA ILE A 37 5.85 -0.55 15.69
C ILE A 37 4.69 -1.31 15.04
N ALA A 38 4.78 -1.61 13.74
CA ALA A 38 3.74 -2.35 13.03
C ALA A 38 3.59 -3.79 13.55
N GLU A 39 4.70 -4.47 13.86
CA GLU A 39 4.69 -5.80 14.47
C GLU A 39 4.11 -5.77 15.89
N ALA A 40 4.52 -4.82 16.74
CA ALA A 40 3.99 -4.68 18.09
C ALA A 40 2.48 -4.41 18.08
N ARG A 41 2.00 -3.62 17.12
CA ARG A 41 0.56 -3.37 16.91
C ARG A 41 -0.19 -4.62 16.47
N GLN A 42 0.40 -5.40 15.56
CA GLN A 42 -0.19 -6.67 15.14
C GLN A 42 -0.27 -7.65 16.31
N ARG A 43 0.81 -7.81 17.10
CA ARG A 43 0.80 -8.66 18.30
C ARG A 43 -0.31 -8.24 19.27
N LYS A 44 -0.48 -6.94 19.51
CA LYS A 44 -1.59 -6.42 20.32
C LYS A 44 -2.96 -6.70 19.71
N ALA A 45 -3.11 -6.66 18.39
CA ALA A 45 -4.38 -6.99 17.71
C ALA A 45 -4.68 -8.50 17.74
N ASP A 46 -3.65 -9.35 17.63
CA ASP A 46 -3.72 -10.80 17.80
C ASP A 46 -4.07 -11.16 19.23
N GLU A 47 -3.41 -10.54 20.21
CA GLU A 47 -3.70 -10.70 21.63
C GLU A 47 -5.10 -10.19 21.99
N ALA A 48 -5.51 -9.02 21.49
CA ALA A 48 -6.85 -8.49 21.70
C ALA A 48 -7.93 -9.42 21.14
N ALA A 49 -7.69 -10.11 20.02
CA ALA A 49 -8.64 -11.08 19.48
C ALA A 49 -8.61 -12.44 20.16
N LYS A 50 -7.50 -12.80 20.83
CA LYS A 50 -7.45 -13.95 21.72
C LYS A 50 -8.18 -13.67 23.03
N ILE A 51 -8.02 -12.47 23.58
CA ILE A 51 -8.60 -12.04 24.87
C ILE A 51 -10.09 -11.73 24.71
N SER A 52 -10.47 -11.02 23.65
CA SER A 52 -11.88 -10.96 23.28
C SER A 52 -12.28 -12.39 22.96
N VAL A 53 -13.09 -12.99 23.81
CA VAL A 53 -13.77 -14.26 23.60
C VAL A 53 -14.75 -14.08 22.42
N ALA A 54 -14.26 -13.69 21.25
CA ALA A 54 -14.95 -13.83 19.99
C ALA A 54 -14.84 -15.32 19.68
N ARG A 55 -15.72 -16.08 20.34
CA ARG A 55 -15.99 -17.49 20.03
C ARG A 55 -15.96 -17.61 18.51
N ALA A 56 -15.04 -18.44 18.00
CA ALA A 56 -15.01 -18.74 16.58
C ALA A 56 -16.45 -19.04 16.16
N PRO A 57 -16.96 -18.43 15.07
CA PRO A 57 -18.34 -18.63 14.69
C PRO A 57 -18.60 -20.13 14.61
N ASP A 58 -19.76 -20.55 15.12
CA ASP A 58 -20.05 -21.97 15.33
C ASP A 58 -19.97 -22.78 14.02
N GLY A 59 -20.03 -22.11 12.85
CA GLY A 59 -19.80 -22.73 11.55
C GLY A 59 -19.04 -21.87 10.54
N CYS A 60 -18.48 -22.55 9.54
CA CYS A 60 -17.91 -21.95 8.34
C CYS A 60 -18.98 -21.20 7.53
N SER A 61 -18.68 -19.99 7.05
CA SER A 61 -19.63 -19.18 6.27
C SER A 61 -20.06 -19.82 4.94
N THR A 62 -19.27 -20.75 4.39
CA THR A 62 -19.56 -21.40 3.11
C THR A 62 -20.29 -22.73 3.26
N CYS A 63 -19.88 -23.58 4.21
CA CYS A 63 -20.43 -24.94 4.33
C CYS A 63 -21.19 -25.19 5.64
N CYS A 64 -21.28 -24.21 6.53
CA CYS A 64 -21.93 -24.29 7.85
C CYS A 64 -21.40 -25.39 8.79
N LYS A 65 -20.32 -26.10 8.43
CA LYS A 65 -19.66 -27.08 9.29
C LYS A 65 -18.91 -26.39 10.44
N PRO A 66 -18.75 -27.05 11.61
CA PRO A 66 -18.05 -26.47 12.73
C PRO A 66 -16.64 -26.04 12.35
N LEU A 67 -16.28 -24.80 12.72
CA LEU A 67 -15.01 -24.19 12.38
C LEU A 67 -13.92 -24.68 13.34
N ILE A 68 -13.48 -25.92 13.16
CA ILE A 68 -12.36 -26.52 13.90
C ILE A 68 -11.07 -26.22 13.11
N ASP A 69 -10.10 -25.57 13.77
CA ASP A 69 -8.76 -25.25 13.26
C ASP A 69 -8.69 -24.69 11.83
N SER A 70 -9.20 -23.46 11.64
CA SER A 70 -9.10 -22.79 10.34
C SER A 70 -7.96 -21.77 10.27
N PHE A 71 -7.13 -21.91 9.23
CA PHE A 71 -6.00 -21.02 8.98
C PHE A 71 -6.45 -19.56 8.81
N LEU A 72 -7.57 -19.36 8.12
CA LEU A 72 -8.12 -18.03 7.85
C LEU A 72 -8.66 -17.36 9.12
N TRP A 73 -9.23 -18.13 10.05
CA TRP A 73 -9.67 -17.61 11.34
C TRP A 73 -8.49 -17.22 12.22
N GLU A 74 -7.50 -18.10 12.34
CA GLU A 74 -6.33 -17.86 13.17
C GLU A 74 -5.55 -16.63 12.72
N ARG A 75 -5.33 -16.47 11.41
CA ARG A 75 -4.49 -15.41 10.85
C ARG A 75 -5.23 -14.12 10.50
N PHE A 76 -6.48 -14.21 10.04
CA PHE A 76 -7.24 -13.07 9.53
C PHE A 76 -8.57 -12.84 10.26
N SER A 77 -8.93 -13.69 11.23
CA SER A 77 -10.27 -13.71 11.85
C SER A 77 -11.39 -13.85 10.82
N TYR A 78 -11.13 -14.58 9.73
CA TYR A 78 -12.09 -14.80 8.65
C TYR A 78 -12.73 -16.20 8.76
N PRO A 79 -14.08 -16.31 8.79
CA PRO A 79 -14.79 -17.50 9.27
C PRO A 79 -14.98 -18.58 8.19
N VAL A 80 -13.88 -19.09 7.64
CA VAL A 80 -13.91 -20.12 6.58
C VAL A 80 -13.01 -21.30 6.93
N CYS A 81 -13.55 -22.52 6.85
CA CYS A 81 -12.81 -23.75 7.12
C CYS A 81 -11.77 -24.03 6.03
N ASN A 82 -10.76 -24.84 6.35
CA ASN A 82 -9.69 -25.17 5.40
C ASN A 82 -10.21 -25.89 4.15
N SER A 83 -11.33 -26.62 4.24
CA SER A 83 -11.95 -27.29 3.09
C SER A 83 -12.63 -26.33 2.10
N CYS A 84 -13.11 -25.17 2.59
CA CYS A 84 -13.74 -24.15 1.75
C CYS A 84 -12.78 -23.02 1.36
N ARG A 85 -11.53 -23.11 1.81
CA ARG A 85 -10.48 -22.16 1.47
C ARG A 85 -10.15 -22.27 -0.01
N ASP A 86 -10.16 -21.11 -0.68
CA ASP A 86 -9.88 -20.98 -2.11
C ASP A 86 -8.72 -20.00 -2.29
N ASP A 87 -7.51 -20.55 -2.36
CA ASP A 87 -6.27 -19.78 -2.45
C ASP A 87 -6.13 -18.98 -3.76
N LYS A 88 -6.90 -19.31 -4.81
CA LYS A 88 -6.78 -18.67 -6.12
C LYS A 88 -7.87 -17.63 -6.39
N GLY A 89 -9.08 -17.83 -5.86
CA GLY A 89 -10.21 -16.94 -6.05
C GLY A 89 -10.44 -16.00 -4.88
N ALA A 90 -11.49 -16.27 -4.09
CA ALA A 90 -11.97 -15.35 -3.06
C ALA A 90 -10.93 -15.16 -1.94
N HIS A 91 -10.29 -16.24 -1.49
CA HIS A 91 -9.36 -16.23 -0.36
C HIS A 91 -7.90 -16.02 -0.77
N LYS A 92 -7.67 -15.46 -1.97
CA LYS A 92 -6.33 -15.13 -2.45
C LYS A 92 -5.64 -14.13 -1.52
N LEU A 93 -4.38 -14.41 -1.19
CA LEU A 93 -3.52 -13.46 -0.49
C LEU A 93 -2.96 -12.43 -1.49
N ILE A 94 -3.08 -11.16 -1.18
CA ILE A 94 -2.58 -10.03 -1.98
C ILE A 94 -1.48 -9.29 -1.22
N ALA A 95 -0.43 -8.87 -1.94
CA ALA A 95 0.64 -8.09 -1.32
C ALA A 95 0.15 -6.69 -0.94
N ARG A 96 0.77 -6.07 0.07
CA ARG A 96 0.48 -4.68 0.48
C ARG A 96 0.46 -3.71 -0.71
N THR A 97 1.42 -3.82 -1.61
CA THR A 97 1.52 -2.99 -2.82
C THR A 97 0.35 -3.21 -3.77
N GLU A 98 -0.09 -4.45 -3.92
CA GLU A 98 -1.27 -4.81 -4.72
C GLU A 98 -2.56 -4.29 -4.07
N ALA A 99 -2.72 -4.44 -2.75
CA ALA A 99 -3.87 -3.93 -2.00
C ALA A 99 -4.01 -2.40 -2.13
N LYS A 100 -2.91 -1.65 -1.96
CA LYS A 100 -2.89 -0.19 -2.18
C LYS A 100 -3.30 0.18 -3.61
N ARG A 101 -2.87 -0.59 -4.60
CA ARG A 101 -3.19 -0.33 -6.01
C ARG A 101 -4.65 -0.64 -6.33
N ILE A 102 -5.20 -1.74 -5.83
CA ILE A 102 -6.59 -2.14 -6.13
C ILE A 102 -7.60 -1.22 -5.43
N TYR A 103 -7.37 -0.95 -4.14
CA TYR A 103 -8.30 -0.19 -3.29
C TYR A 103 -7.90 1.28 -3.13
N MET A 104 -6.87 1.75 -3.83
CA MET A 104 -6.35 3.12 -3.77
C MET A 104 -5.97 3.64 -2.36
N LEU A 105 -5.75 2.72 -1.42
CA LEU A 105 -5.45 3.02 -0.01
C LEU A 105 -4.05 3.61 0.18
N LYS A 106 -3.92 4.52 1.15
CA LYS A 106 -2.62 5.07 1.60
C LYS A 106 -2.04 4.20 2.71
N ASP A 107 -0.76 4.41 3.01
CA ASP A 107 -0.11 3.77 4.17
C ASP A 107 -0.82 4.07 5.48
N CYS A 108 -1.31 5.29 5.64
CA CYS A 108 -1.99 5.67 6.85
C CYS A 108 -3.33 4.93 7.08
N ASP A 109 -4.00 4.59 5.98
CA ASP A 109 -5.28 3.88 6.00
C ASP A 109 -5.12 2.41 6.39
N ILE A 110 -3.96 1.83 6.09
CA ILE A 110 -3.65 0.42 6.39
C ILE A 110 -3.08 0.27 7.81
N ASP A 111 -2.14 1.14 8.21
CA ASP A 111 -1.35 0.94 9.44
C ASP A 111 -1.97 1.55 10.71
N TYR A 112 -2.79 2.60 10.59
CA TYR A 112 -3.29 3.36 11.75
C TYR A 112 -4.80 3.28 11.97
N LYS A 113 -5.61 3.09 10.92
CA LYS A 113 -7.06 3.05 11.06
C LYS A 113 -7.51 1.78 11.80
N LYS A 114 -8.43 1.94 12.76
CA LYS A 114 -8.97 0.87 13.61
C LYS A 114 -10.27 0.29 13.04
N PRO A 115 -10.51 -1.03 13.06
CA PRO A 115 -9.58 -2.12 13.42
C PRO A 115 -8.34 -2.24 12.51
N ILE A 116 -7.19 -2.52 13.13
CA ILE A 116 -5.92 -2.76 12.44
C ILE A 116 -6.06 -4.02 11.59
N LEU A 117 -5.64 -3.94 10.33
CA LEU A 117 -5.69 -5.07 9.40
C LEU A 117 -4.63 -6.12 9.77
N ARG A 118 -5.06 -7.38 9.94
CA ARG A 118 -4.13 -8.50 10.10
C ARG A 118 -3.44 -8.83 8.77
N TYR A 119 -2.18 -9.27 8.84
CA TYR A 119 -1.40 -9.66 7.68
C TYR A 119 -0.48 -10.84 8.00
N ILE A 120 0.03 -11.50 6.96
CA ILE A 120 1.10 -12.50 7.08
C ILE A 120 2.38 -11.88 6.52
N SER A 121 3.44 -11.85 7.32
CA SER A 121 4.78 -11.47 6.86
C SER A 121 5.48 -12.65 6.20
N LYS A 122 6.05 -12.43 5.01
CA LYS A 122 6.93 -13.38 4.30
C LYS A 122 8.18 -12.66 3.80
N LYS A 123 9.30 -13.38 3.68
CA LYS A 123 10.51 -12.85 3.05
C LYS A 123 10.24 -12.38 1.63
N ASN A 124 10.83 -11.25 1.24
CA ASN A 124 10.64 -10.69 -0.08
C ASN A 124 11.25 -11.63 -1.15
N PRO A 125 10.47 -12.06 -2.16
CA PRO A 125 10.93 -13.02 -3.16
C PRO A 125 12.02 -12.45 -4.09
N HIS A 126 12.12 -11.13 -4.25
CA HIS A 126 13.13 -10.52 -5.11
C HIS A 126 14.50 -10.46 -4.43
N ASN A 127 14.55 -10.08 -3.15
CA ASN A 127 15.77 -10.06 -2.36
C ASN A 127 15.41 -10.25 -0.88
N PRO A 128 15.90 -11.31 -0.22
CA PRO A 128 15.58 -11.57 1.20
C PRO A 128 16.18 -10.53 2.16
N ARG A 129 17.11 -9.67 1.69
CA ARG A 129 17.63 -8.53 2.48
C ARG A 129 16.67 -7.35 2.54
N TYR A 130 15.72 -7.26 1.61
CA TYR A 130 14.69 -6.22 1.66
C TYR A 130 13.70 -6.51 2.79
N GLY A 131 12.98 -5.48 3.21
CA GLY A 131 11.91 -5.60 4.22
C GLY A 131 10.89 -6.69 3.87
N ASP A 132 10.29 -7.25 4.90
CA ASP A 132 9.37 -8.38 4.76
C ASP A 132 8.09 -7.97 4.03
N MET A 133 7.67 -8.81 3.09
CA MET A 133 6.44 -8.62 2.35
C MET A 133 5.23 -8.94 3.23
N LYS A 134 4.35 -7.95 3.39
CA LYS A 134 3.07 -8.10 4.09
C LYS A 134 1.98 -8.56 3.12
N LEU A 135 1.36 -9.69 3.43
CA LEU A 135 0.26 -10.30 2.67
C LEU A 135 -1.07 -10.13 3.41
N TYR A 136 -2.06 -9.56 2.73
CA TYR A 136 -3.42 -9.39 3.22
C TYR A 136 -4.37 -10.37 2.51
N LEU A 137 -5.48 -10.73 3.15
CA LEU A 137 -6.50 -11.55 2.51
C LEU A 137 -7.34 -10.66 1.56
N LYS A 138 -7.57 -11.09 0.32
CA LYS A 138 -8.38 -10.32 -0.65
C LYS A 138 -9.82 -10.19 -0.16
N ALA A 139 -10.44 -11.30 0.22
CA ALA A 139 -11.77 -11.36 0.82
C ALA A 139 -11.85 -10.79 2.25
N GLN A 140 -10.78 -10.18 2.78
CA GLN A 140 -10.87 -9.56 4.10
C GLN A 140 -11.91 -8.45 3.98
N ALA A 141 -13.07 -8.69 4.61
CA ALA A 141 -14.16 -7.71 4.71
C ALA A 141 -13.59 -6.35 5.12
N SER A 142 -12.54 -6.33 5.96
CA SER A 142 -11.90 -5.09 6.36
C SER A 142 -11.20 -4.29 5.25
N LEU A 143 -10.65 -4.86 4.16
CA LEU A 143 -10.09 -4.03 3.08
C LEU A 143 -11.19 -3.35 2.26
N GLU A 144 -12.22 -4.10 1.94
CA GLU A 144 -13.38 -3.59 1.21
C GLU A 144 -14.18 -2.60 2.08
N THR A 145 -14.43 -2.93 3.34
CA THR A 145 -15.02 -2.02 4.33
C THR A 145 -14.16 -0.78 4.51
N ARG A 146 -12.82 -0.88 4.56
CA ARG A 146 -11.94 0.31 4.61
C ARG A 146 -12.09 1.19 3.40
N CYS A 147 -12.12 0.58 2.23
CA CYS A 147 -12.34 1.28 0.97
C CYS A 147 -13.68 2.00 0.99
N LEU A 148 -14.75 1.33 1.44
CA LEU A 148 -16.09 1.89 1.59
C LEU A 148 -16.16 2.98 2.66
N GLU A 149 -15.45 2.87 3.78
CA GLU A 149 -15.37 3.91 4.81
C GLU A 149 -14.67 5.18 4.29
N ILE A 150 -13.65 5.02 3.44
CA ILE A 150 -12.86 6.14 2.92
C ILE A 150 -13.58 6.85 1.78
N TYR A 151 -14.10 6.09 0.82
CA TYR A 151 -14.67 6.63 -0.40
C TYR A 151 -16.19 6.71 -0.37
N GLY A 152 -16.86 5.98 0.51
CA GLY A 152 -18.32 5.93 0.66
C GLY A 152 -19.00 4.97 -0.31
N SER A 153 -18.56 4.89 -1.56
CA SER A 153 -19.11 4.00 -2.58
C SER A 153 -18.02 3.43 -3.49
N TRP A 154 -18.33 2.32 -4.17
CA TRP A 154 -17.46 1.71 -5.18
C TRP A 154 -17.32 2.59 -6.43
N GLU A 155 -18.37 3.33 -6.79
CA GLU A 155 -18.37 4.24 -7.94
C GLU A 155 -17.27 5.31 -7.80
N LYS A 156 -17.16 5.93 -6.61
CA LYS A 156 -16.11 6.91 -6.33
C LYS A 156 -14.71 6.33 -6.41
N LEU A 157 -14.52 5.07 -6.03
CA LEU A 157 -13.23 4.39 -6.20
C LEU A 157 -12.88 4.26 -7.70
N GLU A 158 -13.86 3.91 -8.53
CA GLU A 158 -13.66 3.75 -9.97
C GLU A 158 -13.39 5.09 -10.66
N GLU A 159 -14.15 6.15 -10.33
CA GLU A 159 -13.88 7.52 -10.78
C GLU A 159 -12.45 7.98 -10.42
N LEU A 160 -11.98 7.63 -9.22
CA LEU A 160 -10.61 7.92 -8.79
C LEU A 160 -9.56 7.13 -9.57
N LYS A 161 -9.86 5.89 -10.00
CA LYS A 161 -8.96 5.13 -10.87
C LYS A 161 -8.91 5.73 -12.26
N GLU A 162 -10.06 6.04 -12.85
CA GLU A 162 -10.18 6.64 -14.17
C GLU A 162 -9.45 7.99 -14.22
N SER A 163 -9.70 8.88 -13.25
CA SER A 163 -8.99 10.15 -13.16
C SER A 163 -7.47 9.99 -13.02
N ARG A 164 -6.99 8.96 -12.31
CA ARG A 164 -5.55 8.64 -12.24
C ARG A 164 -4.98 8.17 -13.58
N VAL A 165 -5.74 7.43 -14.37
CA VAL A 165 -5.34 6.99 -15.72
C VAL A 165 -5.26 8.20 -16.65
N ILE A 166 -6.29 9.04 -16.69
CA ILE A 166 -6.31 10.27 -17.50
C ILE A 166 -5.15 11.19 -17.10
N GLN A 167 -4.93 11.41 -15.79
CA GLN A 167 -3.80 12.22 -15.32
C GLN A 167 -2.44 11.62 -15.67
N LYS A 168 -2.34 10.29 -15.81
CA LYS A 168 -1.10 9.62 -16.24
C LYS A 168 -0.87 9.87 -17.74
N GLU A 169 -1.91 9.78 -18.56
CA GLU A 169 -1.86 10.07 -20.00
C GLU A 169 -1.46 11.52 -20.26
N VAL A 170 -2.14 12.50 -19.63
CA VAL A 170 -1.79 13.92 -19.72
C VAL A 170 -0.34 14.19 -19.29
N ARG A 171 0.16 13.49 -18.26
CA ARG A 171 1.56 13.61 -17.83
C ARG A 171 2.53 13.00 -18.84
N LEU A 172 2.15 11.93 -19.54
CA LEU A 172 2.97 11.32 -20.59
C LEU A 172 3.03 12.23 -21.83
N GLU A 173 1.90 12.79 -22.25
CA GLU A 173 1.81 13.76 -23.35
C GLU A 173 2.69 14.98 -23.09
N LYS A 174 2.56 15.63 -21.92
CA LYS A 174 3.40 16.78 -21.55
C LYS A 174 4.89 16.44 -21.50
N ARG A 175 5.26 15.23 -21.05
CA ARG A 175 6.66 14.78 -21.08
C ARG A 175 7.15 14.59 -22.51
N PHE A 176 6.31 14.06 -23.39
CA PHE A 176 6.63 13.86 -24.80
C PHE A 176 6.78 15.20 -25.53
N GLU A 177 5.86 16.14 -25.34
CA GLU A 177 5.96 17.50 -25.87
C GLU A 177 7.22 18.22 -25.40
N LYS A 178 7.57 18.09 -24.11
CA LYS A 178 8.82 18.65 -23.56
C LYS A 178 10.04 18.06 -24.27
N LYS A 179 10.10 16.74 -24.48
CA LYS A 179 11.19 16.08 -25.23
C LYS A 179 11.29 16.61 -26.66
N ILE A 180 10.17 16.77 -27.36
CA ILE A 180 10.17 17.35 -28.71
C ILE A 180 10.70 18.78 -28.69
N LYS A 181 10.26 19.61 -27.74
CA LYS A 181 10.72 20.99 -27.60
C LYS A 181 12.22 21.08 -27.32
N ASP A 182 12.72 20.22 -26.44
CA ASP A 182 14.16 20.18 -26.11
C ASP A 182 14.99 19.69 -27.31
N MET A 183 14.52 18.67 -28.04
CA MET A 183 15.15 18.26 -29.30
C MET A 183 15.21 19.39 -30.34
N ARG A 184 14.12 20.15 -30.53
CA ARG A 184 14.10 21.30 -31.45
C ARG A 184 15.09 22.39 -31.05
N LYS A 185 15.26 22.65 -29.76
CA LYS A 185 16.27 23.60 -29.26
C LYS A 185 17.69 23.12 -29.57
N HIS A 186 17.98 21.84 -29.40
CA HIS A 186 19.30 21.28 -29.73
C HIS A 186 19.61 21.38 -31.23
N VAL A 187 18.65 21.06 -32.10
CA VAL A 187 18.83 21.19 -33.56
C VAL A 187 18.97 22.66 -33.97
N GLY A 188 18.15 23.55 -33.42
CA GLY A 188 18.23 24.99 -33.70
C GLY A 188 19.57 25.60 -33.25
N PHE A 189 20.05 25.20 -32.07
CA PHE A 189 21.36 25.61 -31.55
C PHE A 189 22.52 25.03 -32.37
N PHE A 190 22.38 23.81 -32.89
CA PHE A 190 23.37 23.22 -33.79
C PHE A 190 23.43 23.97 -35.13
N PHE A 191 22.29 24.41 -35.66
CA PHE A 191 22.24 25.24 -36.86
C PHE A 191 22.85 26.62 -36.66
N SER A 192 22.60 27.28 -35.52
CA SER A 192 23.22 28.59 -35.22
C SER A 192 24.73 28.46 -35.04
N LEU A 193 25.20 27.47 -34.28
CA LEU A 193 26.64 27.23 -34.11
C LEU A 193 27.33 26.83 -35.41
N SER A 194 26.64 26.13 -36.31
CA SER A 194 27.20 25.75 -37.61
C SER A 194 27.28 26.96 -38.55
N PHE A 195 26.33 27.90 -38.46
CA PHE A 195 26.32 29.13 -39.25
C PHE A 195 27.38 30.12 -38.75
N ASP A 196 27.53 30.27 -37.42
CA ASP A 196 28.55 31.12 -36.80
C ASP A 196 29.99 30.61 -37.03
N ARG A 197 30.16 29.35 -37.43
CA ARG A 197 31.47 28.76 -37.76
C ARG A 197 31.83 28.90 -39.25
N PHE A 198 30.89 29.35 -40.08
CA PHE A 198 31.06 29.52 -41.53
C PHE A 198 31.15 30.99 -41.98
N LEU A 199 30.89 31.94 -41.08
CA LEU A 199 31.15 33.37 -41.24
C LEU A 199 32.47 33.75 -40.56
#